data_AF-A0A7J2R2C6-F1
#
_entry.id   AF-A0A7J2R2C6-F1
#
_cell.length_a   1.000
_cell.length_b   1.000
_cell.length_c   1.000
_cell.angle_alpha   90.00
_cell.angle_beta   90.00
_cell.angle_gamma   90.00
#
_symmetry.space_group_name_H-M   'P 1'
#
loop_
_entity.id
_entity.type
_entity.pdbx_description
1 polymer ?
#
loop_
_entity_poly.entity_id
_entity_poly.type
_entity_poly.pdbx_seq_one_letter_code
_entity_poly.pdbx_strand_id
1 'polypeptide(L)'
;SKQFVNDISDFYDSETEKFEAMILLDMVGGENLKFINEQYSTSSLLDELFKIGRKLGYTSQFPSNPQSAEITDDHRAFVNIGIPSADLIINFWDNSGWPYHHTTQDDISRISNFSLEVTGKTIEQFIYNNYIKDPNNLYEGNYPWDEDRSMPGMQVLLISIMVVAIAGVTIIIIIILKKIILKFKFIFLYQRLPYGFFHLDKS
;
A
#
# COMPACT_ATOMS: atom_id res chain seq x y z
N SER A 1 11.39 -29.14 -7.70
CA SER A 1 12.78 -28.61 -7.74
C SER A 1 13.91 -29.62 -7.97
N LYS A 2 14.10 -30.65 -7.13
CA LYS A 2 15.34 -31.48 -7.12
C LYS A 2 15.72 -32.09 -8.46
N GLN A 3 14.74 -32.64 -9.18
CA GLN A 3 15.00 -33.21 -10.51
C GLN A 3 15.44 -32.12 -11.51
N PHE A 4 14.76 -30.97 -11.50
CA PHE A 4 15.14 -29.84 -12.35
C PHE A 4 16.57 -29.36 -12.06
N VAL A 5 16.97 -29.31 -10.78
CA VAL A 5 18.34 -28.95 -10.40
C VAL A 5 19.36 -29.97 -10.88
N ASN A 6 19.03 -31.26 -10.89
CA ASN A 6 19.93 -32.29 -11.44
C ASN A 6 20.11 -32.15 -12.95
N ASP A 7 19.08 -31.70 -13.66
CA ASP A 7 19.06 -31.53 -15.10
C ASP A 7 19.36 -30.08 -15.52
N ILE A 8 19.75 -29.21 -14.57
CA ILE A 8 19.80 -27.75 -14.80
C ILE A 8 20.79 -27.36 -15.89
N SER A 9 21.87 -28.13 -16.05
CA SER A 9 22.89 -27.95 -17.10
C SER A 9 22.33 -28.09 -18.51
N ASP A 10 21.17 -28.73 -18.69
CA ASP A 10 20.56 -28.92 -20.01
C ASP A 10 19.82 -27.65 -20.49
N PHE A 11 19.62 -26.68 -19.60
CA PHE A 11 18.80 -25.49 -19.85
C PHE A 11 19.60 -24.19 -20.03
N TYR A 12 20.91 -24.21 -19.83
CA TYR A 12 21.78 -23.04 -20.01
C TYR A 12 23.21 -23.47 -20.36
N ASP A 13 23.95 -22.60 -21.03
CA ASP A 13 25.38 -22.80 -21.25
C ASP A 13 26.17 -22.32 -20.02
N SER A 14 26.60 -23.26 -19.16
CA SER A 14 27.33 -22.92 -17.95
C SER A 14 28.68 -22.20 -18.16
N GLU A 15 29.22 -22.19 -19.38
CA GLU A 15 30.43 -21.43 -19.69
C GLU A 15 30.15 -19.94 -19.92
N THR A 16 28.94 -19.59 -20.38
CA THR A 16 28.60 -18.22 -20.82
C THR A 16 27.42 -17.60 -20.08
N GLU A 17 26.62 -18.42 -19.39
CA GLU A 17 25.39 -18.04 -18.70
C GLU A 17 25.45 -18.46 -17.22
N LYS A 18 24.74 -17.73 -16.37
CA LYS A 18 24.59 -18.06 -14.95
C LYS A 18 23.21 -17.64 -14.44
N PHE A 19 22.68 -18.38 -13.49
CA PHE A 19 21.52 -17.94 -12.70
C PHE A 19 21.98 -16.98 -11.61
N GLU A 20 21.45 -15.77 -11.61
CA GLU A 20 21.79 -14.77 -10.60
C GLU A 20 20.96 -14.91 -9.32
N ALA A 21 19.68 -15.28 -9.48
CA ALA A 21 18.78 -15.52 -8.37
C ALA A 21 17.65 -16.47 -8.77
N MET A 22 17.10 -17.18 -7.78
CA MET A 22 15.82 -17.89 -7.86
C MET A 22 14.90 -17.33 -6.77
N ILE A 23 13.70 -16.92 -7.14
CA ILE A 23 12.71 -16.42 -6.18
C ILE A 23 11.50 -17.35 -6.23
N LEU A 24 11.23 -18.00 -5.11
CA LEU A 24 10.03 -18.80 -4.90
C LEU A 24 8.93 -17.91 -4.31
N LEU A 25 7.74 -18.01 -4.89
CA LEU A 25 6.53 -17.36 -4.40
C LEU A 25 5.59 -18.47 -3.93
N ASP A 26 5.46 -18.68 -2.62
CA ASP A 26 4.57 -19.69 -2.07
C ASP A 26 3.51 -19.08 -1.14
N MET A 27 2.24 -19.42 -1.40
CA MET A 27 1.08 -18.92 -0.65
C MET A 27 0.99 -17.38 -0.54
N VAL A 28 1.37 -16.67 -1.60
CA VAL A 28 1.47 -15.20 -1.62
C VAL A 28 0.14 -14.45 -1.88
N GLY A 29 -0.93 -15.19 -2.18
CA GLY A 29 -2.21 -14.62 -2.59
C GLY A 29 -3.24 -14.45 -1.47
N GLY A 30 -2.98 -15.00 -0.29
CA GLY A 30 -3.96 -15.06 0.79
C GLY A 30 -4.33 -13.70 1.40
N GLU A 31 -5.55 -13.58 1.91
CA GLU A 31 -5.92 -12.52 2.86
C GLU A 31 -4.92 -12.40 4.02
N ASN A 32 -4.76 -11.18 4.57
CA ASN A 32 -3.84 -10.90 5.69
C ASN A 32 -2.38 -11.30 5.44
N LEU A 33 -1.92 -11.17 4.18
CA LEU A 33 -0.55 -11.46 3.77
C LEU A 33 0.47 -10.85 4.74
N LYS A 34 1.38 -11.71 5.23
CA LYS A 34 2.50 -11.31 6.06
C LYS A 34 3.64 -12.29 5.89
N PHE A 35 4.71 -11.82 5.26
CA PHE A 35 5.87 -12.65 4.98
C PHE A 35 6.68 -12.90 6.25
N ILE A 36 7.23 -14.12 6.31
CA ILE A 36 8.18 -14.53 7.34
C ILE A 36 9.61 -14.37 6.82
N ASN A 37 10.57 -14.44 7.74
CA ASN A 37 11.97 -14.64 7.41
C ASN A 37 12.24 -16.14 7.30
N GLU A 38 12.07 -16.69 6.10
CA GLU A 38 12.42 -18.07 5.81
C GLU A 38 13.94 -18.24 5.89
N GLN A 39 14.41 -19.16 6.73
CA GLN A 39 15.81 -19.21 7.15
C GLN A 39 16.74 -19.97 6.22
N TYR A 40 16.22 -20.75 5.27
CA TYR A 40 17.03 -21.44 4.28
C TYR A 40 17.26 -20.62 3.01
N SER A 41 16.51 -19.55 2.84
CA SER A 41 16.73 -18.51 1.87
C SER A 41 18.10 -17.85 2.03
N THR A 42 18.65 -17.39 0.91
CA THR A 42 19.86 -16.57 0.89
C THR A 42 19.54 -15.23 1.54
N SER A 43 20.08 -14.99 2.73
CA SER A 43 19.65 -13.87 3.59
C SER A 43 19.76 -12.51 2.90
N SER A 44 20.83 -12.27 2.15
CA SER A 44 21.01 -10.99 1.42
C SER A 44 19.92 -10.73 0.38
N LEU A 45 19.47 -11.79 -0.32
CA LEU A 45 18.42 -11.70 -1.33
C LEU A 45 17.06 -11.47 -0.67
N LEU A 46 16.76 -12.23 0.39
CA LEU A 46 15.50 -12.06 1.13
C LEU A 46 15.42 -10.67 1.79
N ASP A 47 16.50 -10.19 2.38
CA ASP A 47 16.59 -8.85 2.98
C ASP A 47 16.35 -7.74 1.96
N GLU A 48 16.86 -7.91 0.73
CA GLU A 48 16.62 -6.98 -0.37
C GLU A 48 15.13 -6.94 -0.74
N LEU A 49 14.49 -8.09 -0.93
CA LEU A 49 13.06 -8.18 -1.22
C LEU A 49 12.22 -7.51 -0.12
N PHE A 50 12.53 -7.79 1.15
CA PHE A 50 11.90 -7.14 2.29
C PHE A 50 12.11 -5.62 2.29
N LYS A 51 13.32 -5.16 1.96
CA LYS A 51 13.63 -3.73 1.85
C LYS A 51 12.84 -3.07 0.74
N ILE A 52 12.70 -3.71 -0.42
CA ILE A 52 11.91 -3.21 -1.55
C ILE A 52 10.44 -3.12 -1.15
N GLY A 53 9.85 -4.19 -0.63
CA GLY A 53 8.45 -4.19 -0.19
C GLY A 53 8.15 -3.09 0.83
N ARG A 54 9.05 -2.86 1.79
CA ARG A 54 8.93 -1.73 2.74
C ARG A 54 9.07 -0.36 2.09
N LYS A 55 9.98 -0.19 1.13
CA LYS A 55 10.14 1.07 0.38
C LYS A 55 8.89 1.43 -0.43
N LEU A 56 8.20 0.42 -0.97
CA LEU A 56 6.92 0.58 -1.66
C LEU A 56 5.74 0.89 -0.71
N GLY A 57 5.96 0.88 0.60
CA GLY A 57 4.94 1.18 1.61
C GLY A 57 4.25 -0.04 2.23
N TYR A 58 4.58 -1.26 1.81
CA TYR A 58 3.96 -2.51 2.27
C TYR A 58 4.53 -3.02 3.60
N THR A 59 4.70 -2.14 4.58
CA THR A 59 5.36 -2.43 5.87
C THR A 59 4.60 -3.42 6.75
N SER A 60 3.29 -3.60 6.51
CA SER A 60 2.49 -4.61 7.22
C SER A 60 2.75 -6.02 6.67
N GLN A 61 2.89 -6.16 5.35
CA GLN A 61 3.16 -7.41 4.64
C GLN A 61 4.64 -7.80 4.75
N PHE A 62 5.54 -6.81 4.78
CA PHE A 62 6.98 -6.96 4.99
C PHE A 62 7.38 -6.35 6.35
N PRO A 63 7.09 -7.04 7.46
CA PRO A 63 7.37 -6.52 8.80
C PRO A 63 8.86 -6.23 9.00
N SER A 64 9.17 -5.28 9.88
CA SER A 64 10.56 -5.01 10.29
C SER A 64 11.16 -6.15 11.11
N ASN A 65 10.32 -6.81 11.92
CA ASN A 65 10.66 -7.98 12.72
C ASN A 65 9.75 -9.14 12.30
N PRO A 66 10.00 -9.78 11.14
CA PRO A 66 9.26 -10.97 10.74
C PRO A 66 9.48 -12.12 11.73
N GLN A 67 8.50 -13.03 11.80
CA GLN A 67 8.73 -14.33 12.41
C GLN A 67 9.74 -15.10 11.55
N SER A 68 10.63 -15.87 12.17
CA SER A 68 11.60 -16.70 11.45
C SER A 68 11.19 -18.17 11.53
N ALA A 69 11.33 -18.89 10.42
CA ALA A 69 11.16 -20.33 10.39
C ALA A 69 12.01 -20.97 9.28
N GLU A 70 12.38 -22.22 9.49
CA GLU A 70 13.04 -23.05 8.49
C GLU A 70 11.99 -23.85 7.72
N ILE A 71 11.86 -23.62 6.41
CA ILE A 71 10.85 -24.30 5.58
C ILE A 71 11.54 -25.00 4.43
N THR A 72 11.44 -26.33 4.41
CA THR A 72 12.01 -27.09 3.30
C THR A 72 11.07 -27.02 2.10
N ASP A 73 11.42 -26.15 1.15
CA ASP A 73 10.69 -25.97 -0.11
C ASP A 73 11.62 -26.05 -1.33
N ASP A 74 11.07 -25.77 -2.51
CA ASP A 74 11.71 -25.91 -3.80
C ASP A 74 12.97 -25.06 -3.95
N HIS A 75 13.04 -23.91 -3.26
CA HIS A 75 14.22 -23.03 -3.24
C HIS A 75 15.46 -23.75 -2.65
N ARG A 76 15.30 -24.73 -1.75
CA ARG A 76 16.41 -25.45 -1.10
C ARG A 76 17.35 -26.12 -2.08
N ALA A 77 16.79 -26.70 -3.14
CA ALA A 77 17.60 -27.42 -4.12
C ALA A 77 18.58 -26.48 -4.85
N PHE A 78 18.15 -25.24 -5.11
CA PHE A 78 18.96 -24.21 -5.76
C PHE A 78 20.02 -23.64 -4.82
N VAL A 79 19.67 -23.39 -3.56
CA VAL A 79 20.64 -22.99 -2.51
C VAL A 79 21.77 -24.02 -2.39
N ASN A 80 21.44 -25.31 -2.41
CA ASN A 80 22.42 -26.39 -2.26
C ASN A 80 23.44 -26.47 -3.40
N ILE A 81 23.12 -25.93 -4.58
CA ILE A 81 24.04 -25.85 -5.72
C ILE A 81 24.67 -24.46 -5.87
N GLY A 82 24.48 -23.57 -4.89
CA GLY A 82 25.10 -22.25 -4.85
C GLY A 82 24.37 -21.16 -5.64
N ILE A 83 23.15 -21.41 -6.11
CA ILE A 83 22.31 -20.36 -6.72
C ILE A 83 21.63 -19.58 -5.58
N PRO A 84 21.84 -18.25 -5.48
CA PRO A 84 21.13 -17.42 -4.51
C PRO A 84 19.63 -17.61 -4.67
N SER A 85 18.94 -18.05 -3.63
CA SER A 85 17.51 -18.35 -3.71
C SER A 85 16.76 -17.82 -2.50
N ALA A 86 15.56 -17.28 -2.69
CA ALA A 86 14.74 -16.74 -1.62
C ALA A 86 13.29 -17.18 -1.75
N ASP A 87 12.64 -17.42 -0.63
CA ASP A 87 11.25 -17.86 -0.53
C ASP A 87 10.38 -16.79 0.14
N LEU A 88 9.48 -16.21 -0.64
CA LEU A 88 8.45 -15.33 -0.11
C LEU A 88 7.23 -16.17 0.26
N ILE A 89 7.17 -16.52 1.53
CA ILE A 89 6.14 -17.40 2.11
C ILE A 89 5.54 -16.80 3.38
N ILE A 90 4.31 -17.21 3.69
CA ILE A 90 3.57 -16.80 4.89
C ILE A 90 3.76 -17.80 6.04
N ASN A 91 3.37 -17.40 7.25
CA ASN A 91 3.20 -18.35 8.35
C ASN A 91 1.89 -19.12 8.18
N PHE A 92 1.99 -20.41 7.85
CA PHE A 92 0.86 -21.32 7.66
C PHE A 92 0.73 -22.40 8.74
N TRP A 93 1.70 -22.55 9.64
CA TRP A 93 1.71 -23.62 10.66
C TRP A 93 1.14 -23.18 12.00
N ASP A 94 1.15 -21.89 12.30
CA ASP A 94 0.46 -21.31 13.43
C ASP A 94 -0.94 -20.90 12.96
N ASN A 95 -1.98 -21.62 13.41
CA ASN A 95 -3.41 -21.53 13.02
C ASN A 95 -4.04 -20.11 13.03
N SER A 96 -3.26 -19.06 13.27
CA SER A 96 -3.65 -17.65 13.28
C SER A 96 -3.45 -16.93 11.93
N GLY A 97 -2.62 -17.45 11.01
CA GLY A 97 -2.30 -16.78 9.73
C GLY A 97 -3.07 -17.30 8.51
N TRP A 98 -3.09 -18.62 8.30
CA TRP A 98 -3.75 -19.27 7.16
C TRP A 98 -4.14 -20.73 7.47
N PRO A 99 -5.28 -20.97 8.15
CA PRO A 99 -5.68 -22.31 8.61
C PRO A 99 -6.19 -23.23 7.48
N TYR A 100 -6.17 -22.75 6.23
CA TYR A 100 -6.76 -23.45 5.08
C TYR A 100 -5.77 -24.29 4.29
N HIS A 101 -4.49 -24.28 4.66
CA HIS A 101 -3.44 -25.07 4.00
C HIS A 101 -3.80 -26.56 3.97
N HIS A 102 -3.76 -27.18 2.78
CA HIS A 102 -4.21 -28.56 2.52
C HIS A 102 -5.67 -28.87 2.89
N THR A 103 -6.56 -27.87 2.85
CA THR A 103 -8.00 -28.07 3.05
C THR A 103 -8.80 -27.76 1.78
N THR A 104 -10.03 -28.27 1.68
CA THR A 104 -10.96 -27.89 0.61
C THR A 104 -11.45 -26.43 0.70
N GLN A 105 -11.00 -25.68 1.70
CA GLN A 105 -11.32 -24.27 1.90
C GLN A 105 -10.22 -23.33 1.37
N ASP A 106 -9.16 -23.89 0.79
CA ASP A 106 -8.21 -23.14 -0.05
C ASP A 106 -8.86 -22.88 -1.42
N ASP A 107 -9.70 -21.85 -1.46
CA ASP A 107 -10.47 -21.46 -2.63
C ASP A 107 -10.28 -19.97 -2.96
N ILE A 108 -10.80 -19.56 -4.12
CA ILE A 108 -10.65 -18.19 -4.63
C ILE A 108 -11.23 -17.13 -3.69
N SER A 109 -12.16 -17.50 -2.79
CA SER A 109 -12.72 -16.56 -1.82
C SER A 109 -11.71 -16.13 -0.76
N ARG A 110 -10.61 -16.86 -0.60
CA ARG A 110 -9.52 -16.54 0.33
C ARG A 110 -8.38 -15.76 -0.32
N ILE A 111 -8.43 -15.59 -1.64
CA ILE A 111 -7.42 -14.83 -2.39
C ILE A 111 -7.75 -13.34 -2.35
N SER A 112 -6.74 -12.55 -2.03
CA SER A 112 -6.80 -11.09 -1.97
C SER A 112 -6.04 -10.49 -3.14
N ASN A 113 -6.74 -9.71 -3.97
CA ASN A 113 -6.11 -8.94 -5.05
C ASN A 113 -5.00 -8.02 -4.51
N PHE A 114 -5.19 -7.45 -3.32
CA PHE A 114 -4.19 -6.61 -2.68
C PHE A 114 -2.92 -7.41 -2.33
N SER A 115 -3.04 -8.65 -1.88
CA SER A 115 -1.88 -9.50 -1.55
C SER A 115 -1.08 -9.87 -2.80
N LEU A 116 -1.78 -10.20 -3.89
CA LEU A 116 -1.17 -10.44 -5.19
C LEU A 116 -0.50 -9.17 -5.75
N GLU A 117 -1.13 -7.99 -5.58
CA GLU A 117 -0.55 -6.72 -5.97
C GLU A 117 0.74 -6.43 -5.19
N VAL A 118 0.72 -6.54 -3.86
CA VAL A 118 1.90 -6.35 -3.00
C VAL A 118 3.07 -7.21 -3.46
N THR A 119 2.80 -8.50 -3.69
CA THR A 119 3.82 -9.45 -4.13
C THR A 119 4.34 -9.10 -5.53
N GLY A 120 3.43 -8.90 -6.48
CA GLY A 120 3.77 -8.57 -7.87
C GLY A 120 4.58 -7.30 -7.99
N LYS A 121 4.14 -6.20 -7.36
CA LYS A 121 4.83 -4.90 -7.35
C LYS A 121 6.23 -5.00 -6.74
N THR A 122 6.38 -5.80 -5.68
CA THR A 122 7.68 -6.00 -5.02
C THR A 122 8.66 -6.73 -5.94
N ILE A 123 8.21 -7.81 -6.59
CA ILE A 123 9.04 -8.57 -7.54
C ILE A 123 9.36 -7.77 -8.78
N GLU A 124 8.38 -7.05 -9.33
CA GLU A 124 8.58 -6.16 -10.47
C GLU A 124 9.63 -5.10 -10.13
N GLN A 125 9.50 -4.41 -8.99
CA GLN A 125 10.49 -3.43 -8.55
C GLN A 125 11.88 -4.04 -8.31
N PHE A 126 11.96 -5.27 -7.79
CA PHE A 126 13.23 -6.02 -7.68
C PHE A 126 13.88 -6.23 -9.05
N ILE A 127 13.11 -6.65 -10.05
CA ILE A 127 13.61 -6.85 -11.41
C ILE A 127 14.11 -5.53 -12.00
N TYR A 128 13.33 -4.45 -11.84
CA TYR A 128 13.72 -3.13 -12.31
C TYR A 128 15.04 -2.66 -11.68
N ASN A 129 15.21 -2.82 -10.37
CA ASN A 129 16.40 -2.36 -9.67
C ASN A 129 17.67 -3.11 -10.09
N ASN A 130 17.57 -4.40 -10.40
CA ASN A 130 18.73 -5.27 -10.61
C ASN A 130 19.06 -5.52 -12.09
N TYR A 131 18.06 -5.52 -12.97
CA TYR A 131 18.22 -6.02 -14.34
C TYR A 131 17.86 -5.01 -15.42
N ILE A 132 17.18 -3.90 -15.07
CA ILE A 132 16.81 -2.87 -16.04
C ILE A 132 17.75 -1.67 -15.87
N LYS A 133 18.56 -1.40 -16.89
CA LYS A 133 19.47 -0.24 -16.90
C LYS A 133 18.69 1.02 -17.27
N ASP A 134 18.47 1.91 -16.30
CA ASP A 134 18.04 3.27 -16.58
C ASP A 134 19.26 4.19 -16.76
N PRO A 135 19.52 4.71 -17.97
CA PRO A 135 20.64 5.61 -18.22
C PRO A 135 20.55 6.95 -17.47
N ASN A 136 19.40 7.33 -16.90
CA ASN A 136 19.23 8.61 -16.21
C ASN A 136 19.19 8.49 -14.67
N ASN A 137 19.29 7.28 -14.12
CA ASN A 137 19.26 7.01 -12.68
C ASN A 137 18.09 7.69 -11.94
N LEU A 138 16.96 7.86 -12.61
CA LEU A 138 15.77 8.56 -12.09
C LEU A 138 14.90 7.67 -11.18
N TYR A 139 15.20 6.37 -11.10
CA TYR A 139 14.22 5.36 -10.67
C TYR A 139 14.68 4.45 -9.53
N GLU A 140 15.47 4.95 -8.59
CA GLU A 140 15.74 4.22 -7.34
C GLU A 140 14.53 4.29 -6.38
N GLY A 141 13.59 3.35 -6.56
CA GLY A 141 12.67 2.95 -5.50
C GLY A 141 11.25 3.50 -5.54
N ASN A 142 10.77 4.01 -6.69
CA ASN A 142 9.35 4.29 -6.94
C ASN A 142 9.08 4.29 -8.46
N TYR A 143 9.05 3.12 -9.11
CA TYR A 143 8.45 3.06 -10.45
C TYR A 143 6.97 3.48 -10.35
N PRO A 144 6.39 4.27 -11.29
CA PRO A 144 5.16 5.01 -11.06
C PRO A 144 3.95 4.09 -10.98
N TRP A 145 3.60 3.69 -9.76
CA TRP A 145 2.33 2.99 -9.50
C TRP A 145 1.14 3.96 -9.42
N ASP A 146 1.42 5.26 -9.38
CA ASP A 146 0.41 6.32 -9.42
C ASP A 146 -0.09 6.62 -10.85
N GLU A 147 0.45 5.98 -11.88
CA GLU A 147 -0.12 6.01 -13.24
C GLU A 147 -1.03 4.81 -13.53
N ASP A 148 -1.79 4.35 -12.53
CA ASP A 148 -2.97 3.55 -12.83
C ASP A 148 -4.06 4.49 -13.38
N ARG A 149 -4.17 4.55 -14.71
CA ARG A 149 -5.13 5.39 -15.47
C ARG A 149 -6.61 5.00 -15.25
N SER A 150 -6.98 4.39 -14.14
CA SER A 150 -8.30 3.75 -14.01
C SER A 150 -9.05 3.90 -12.67
N MET A 151 -8.53 4.55 -11.61
CA MET A 151 -9.33 4.71 -10.37
C MET A 151 -9.28 6.10 -9.69
N PRO A 152 -10.38 6.89 -9.74
CA PRO A 152 -10.57 8.06 -8.90
C PRO A 152 -11.15 7.68 -7.53
N GLY A 153 -10.40 6.96 -6.69
CA GLY A 153 -10.90 6.40 -5.43
C GLY A 153 -10.81 7.35 -4.22
N MET A 154 -9.59 7.71 -3.82
CA MET A 154 -9.36 8.44 -2.56
C MET A 154 -9.15 9.94 -2.75
N GLN A 155 -8.46 10.35 -3.83
CA GLN A 155 -8.18 11.78 -4.07
C GLN A 155 -9.46 12.56 -4.38
N VAL A 156 -10.37 12.00 -5.19
CA VAL A 156 -11.67 12.62 -5.49
C VAL A 156 -12.55 12.68 -4.25
N LEU A 157 -12.48 11.69 -3.36
CA LEU A 157 -13.16 11.70 -2.07
C LEU A 157 -12.64 12.82 -1.16
N LEU A 158 -11.32 12.99 -1.06
CA LEU A 158 -10.71 14.06 -0.26
C LEU A 158 -11.04 15.44 -0.83
N ILE A 159 -10.97 15.62 -2.15
CA ILE A 159 -11.34 16.87 -2.81
C ILE A 159 -12.82 17.19 -2.56
N SER A 160 -13.72 16.20 -2.69
CA SER A 160 -15.15 16.40 -2.44
C SER A 160 -15.44 16.76 -0.97
N ILE A 161 -14.76 16.14 0.00
CA ILE A 161 -14.86 16.52 1.42
C ILE A 161 -14.38 17.96 1.65
N MET A 162 -13.25 18.36 1.05
CA MET A 162 -12.73 19.72 1.18
C MET A 162 -13.68 20.77 0.59
N VAL A 163 -14.28 20.48 -0.58
CA VAL A 163 -15.24 21.38 -1.23
C VAL A 163 -16.49 21.57 -0.36
N VAL A 164 -17.03 20.49 0.21
CA VAL A 164 -18.20 20.56 1.11
C VAL A 164 -17.87 21.36 2.38
N ALA A 165 -16.69 21.18 2.96
CA ALA A 165 -16.27 21.93 4.16
C ALA A 165 -16.15 23.43 3.86
N ILE A 166 -15.55 23.81 2.74
CA ILE A 166 -15.40 25.22 2.33
C ILE A 166 -16.76 25.85 2.04
N ALA A 167 -17.67 25.14 1.36
CA ALA A 167 -19.04 25.58 1.13
C ALA A 167 -19.80 25.81 2.46
N GLY A 168 -19.63 24.92 3.43
CA GLY A 168 -20.24 25.08 4.76
C GLY A 168 -19.74 26.32 5.49
N VAL A 169 -18.42 26.54 5.53
CA VAL A 169 -17.80 27.70 6.18
C VAL A 169 -18.25 29.01 5.51
N THR A 170 -18.27 29.06 4.18
CA THR A 170 -18.72 30.25 3.45
C THR A 170 -20.19 30.58 3.72
N ILE A 171 -21.08 29.58 3.79
CA ILE A 171 -22.48 29.80 4.15
C ILE A 171 -22.60 30.37 5.57
N ILE A 172 -21.85 29.83 6.54
CA ILE A 172 -21.85 30.31 7.93
C ILE A 172 -21.39 31.77 7.99
N ILE A 173 -20.31 32.12 7.29
CA ILE A 173 -19.79 33.50 7.21
C ILE A 173 -20.86 34.44 6.64
N ILE A 174 -21.55 34.04 5.57
CA ILE A 174 -22.63 34.83 4.97
C ILE A 174 -23.77 35.06 5.97
N ILE A 175 -24.17 34.04 6.73
CA ILE A 175 -25.22 34.16 7.76
C ILE A 175 -24.80 35.14 8.85
N ILE A 176 -23.55 35.06 9.33
CA ILE A 176 -23.00 35.97 10.35
C ILE A 176 -22.99 37.41 9.84
N LEU A 177 -22.47 37.64 8.63
CA LEU A 177 -22.43 38.96 8.00
C LEU A 177 -23.83 39.55 7.81
N LYS A 178 -24.79 38.74 7.35
CA LYS A 178 -26.19 39.16 7.17
C LYS A 178 -26.83 39.55 8.51
N LYS A 179 -26.54 38.81 9.58
CA LYS A 179 -27.02 39.11 10.95
C LYS A 179 -26.42 40.42 11.49
N ILE A 180 -25.14 40.67 11.25
CA ILE A 180 -24.46 41.92 11.63
C ILE A 180 -25.08 43.11 10.88
N ILE A 181 -25.24 43.01 9.56
CA ILE A 181 -25.84 44.08 8.74
C ILE A 181 -27.28 44.36 9.20
N LEU A 182 -28.07 43.33 9.50
CA LEU A 182 -29.44 43.50 9.97
C LEU A 182 -29.48 44.23 11.33
N LYS A 183 -28.58 43.88 12.24
CA LYS A 183 -28.44 44.54 13.55
C LYS A 183 -28.06 46.02 13.39
N PHE A 184 -27.12 46.34 12.50
CA PHE A 184 -26.77 47.74 12.19
C PHE A 184 -27.94 48.51 11.56
N LYS A 185 -28.68 47.89 10.64
CA LYS A 185 -29.86 48.51 10.01
C LYS A 185 -30.97 48.79 11.02
N PHE A 186 -31.17 47.90 12.00
CA PHE A 186 -32.14 48.08 13.08
C PHE A 186 -31.74 49.23 14.03
N ILE A 187 -30.46 49.32 14.42
CA ILE A 187 -29.93 50.42 15.24
C ILE A 187 -30.10 51.77 14.51
N PHE A 188 -29.81 51.81 13.22
CA PHE A 188 -29.93 53.02 12.41
C PHE A 188 -31.38 53.46 12.18
N LEU A 189 -32.32 52.52 12.04
CA LEU A 189 -33.77 52.84 11.98
C LEU A 189 -34.30 53.37 13.32
N TYR A 190 -33.83 52.85 14.44
CA TYR A 190 -34.27 53.27 15.78
C TYR A 190 -33.84 54.72 16.11
N GLN A 191 -32.69 55.16 15.60
CA GLN A 191 -32.22 56.55 15.74
C GLN A 191 -32.94 57.55 14.81
N ARG A 192 -33.77 57.09 13.87
CA ARG A 192 -34.45 57.93 12.87
C ARG A 192 -35.96 58.09 13.11
N LEU A 193 -36.50 57.57 14.20
CA LEU A 193 -37.88 57.87 14.62
C LEU A 193 -37.95 59.34 15.08
N PRO A 194 -38.76 60.20 14.42
CA PRO A 194 -38.91 61.58 14.89
C PRO A 194 -39.59 61.56 16.26
N TYR A 195 -39.00 62.24 17.23
CA TYR A 195 -39.64 62.60 18.49
C TYR A 195 -40.86 63.50 18.19
N GLY A 196 -41.99 62.86 17.89
CA GLY A 196 -43.28 63.52 17.66
C GLY A 196 -44.03 63.70 18.98
N PHE A 197 -43.95 64.92 19.50
CA PHE A 197 -45.00 65.66 20.23
C PHE A 197 -46.11 64.83 20.90
N PHE A 198 -46.10 64.75 22.23
CA PHE A 198 -47.31 64.61 23.02
C PHE A 198 -47.31 65.62 24.16
N HIS A 199 -48.04 66.71 23.92
CA HIS A 199 -48.58 67.59 24.94
C HIS A 199 -49.59 66.76 25.75
N LEU A 200 -49.35 66.56 27.05
CA LEU A 200 -50.38 66.11 27.97
C LEU A 200 -50.30 66.98 29.24
N ASP A 201 -51.24 67.91 29.27
CA ASP A 201 -51.83 68.56 30.43
C ASP A 201 -52.17 67.54 31.53
N LYS A 202 -51.75 67.83 32.77
CA LYS A 202 -52.47 67.42 33.99
C LYS A 202 -51.89 68.08 35.25
N SER A 203 -52.81 68.80 35.91
CA SER A 203 -52.93 69.22 37.33
C SER A 203 -51.85 70.12 37.91
#